data_AF-A0A917H412-F1
#
_entry.id   AF-A0A917H412-F1
#
_cell.length_a   1.000
_cell.length_b   1.000
_cell.length_c   1.000
_cell.angle_alpha   90.00
_cell.angle_beta   90.00
_cell.angle_gamma   90.00
#
_symmetry.space_group_name_H-M   'P 1'
#
loop_
_entity.id
_entity.type
_entity.pdbx_description
1 polymer ?
#
loop_
_entity_poly.entity_id
_entity_poly.type
_entity_poly.pdbx_seq_one_letter_code
_entity_poly.pdbx_strand_id
1 'polypeptide(L)'
;MEATRSSSTHRRDARRPLRRPAPGRRAEEPPLATGLLPWLRGADGGTRARVMAQVQRQVGNRAAQLVVQRQALTDAQQWAQDWAAHPAQQRHFRATGRPPGTPRRRYDVLAPLYKAHGILRPMPYLATSITTATFYGFSTPAHRDLAAALRTAEATLRARGISTAPVTKVWALNARTTSAGGWSNHADGRAVDLDPGGNPHLTSKAQRRVISLVSGTDLEAGGQGYAAMRRASDAFRAFYNPAGLRLRILQLLAVEALRRTAVDAAKAERDRLRGDRAAAATARSALRQELRGLPRGHRASSVDTARAAELTAAIGERDAELRRLDAQLKQHGTVLKRRTAEATASSKDRAVLEAHLAKYEATDSAVAGLEARTTALPAAVAALEAQIARSQRSEQESRVLGDDRGARAERRLRSGLQKELTRRRTELARKTAALEKKRRARDAEPLRTYGAGGILNLPQEVVEALTGAGLRWGGNWKGAKDFMHFDL
;
A
#
# COMPACT_ATOMS: atom_id res chain seq x y z
N MET A 1 -17.79 -6.10 14.26
CA MET A 1 -18.46 -5.05 13.45
C MET A 1 -18.34 -3.77 14.22
N GLU A 2 -17.40 -2.89 13.87
CA GLU A 2 -17.19 -1.64 14.60
C GLU A 2 -16.74 -0.56 13.61
N ALA A 3 -17.59 0.45 13.45
CA ALA A 3 -17.45 1.52 12.46
C ALA A 3 -16.49 2.59 13.00
N THR A 4 -15.38 2.81 12.31
CA THR A 4 -14.45 3.91 12.61
C THR A 4 -14.81 5.13 11.76
N ARG A 5 -15.40 6.15 12.39
CA ARG A 5 -15.53 7.50 11.81
C ARG A 5 -14.17 8.20 11.86
N SER A 6 -13.59 8.48 10.69
CA SER A 6 -12.39 9.30 10.56
C SER A 6 -12.79 10.75 10.25
N SER A 7 -12.56 11.66 11.20
CA SER A 7 -12.74 13.10 11.00
C SER A 7 -11.47 13.71 10.42
N SER A 8 -11.46 13.93 9.10
CA SER A 8 -10.43 14.70 8.40
C SER A 8 -10.78 16.19 8.47
N THR A 9 -9.96 16.98 9.16
CA THR A 9 -9.98 18.44 9.12
C THR A 9 -9.14 18.90 7.93
N HIS A 10 -9.81 19.37 6.87
CA HIS A 10 -9.18 20.03 5.72
C HIS A 10 -8.73 21.44 6.09
N ARG A 11 -7.41 21.69 6.10
CA ARG A 11 -6.83 23.04 5.95
C ARG A 11 -6.94 23.43 4.47
N ARG A 12 -7.63 24.54 4.18
CA ARG A 12 -7.65 25.17 2.86
C ARG A 12 -6.46 26.13 2.76
N ASP A 13 -5.50 25.79 1.89
CA ASP A 13 -4.49 26.74 1.43
C ASP A 13 -5.07 27.58 0.28
N ALA A 14 -5.07 28.89 0.48
CA ALA A 14 -5.51 29.88 -0.49
C ALA A 14 -4.46 30.01 -1.61
N ARG A 15 -4.79 29.59 -2.83
CA ARG A 15 -4.00 29.87 -4.03
C ARG A 15 -4.47 31.18 -4.67
N ARG A 16 -3.51 32.10 -4.90
CA ARG A 16 -3.63 33.31 -5.72
C ARG A 16 -4.04 32.97 -7.16
N PRO A 17 -4.85 33.80 -7.83
CA PRO A 17 -5.17 33.62 -9.26
C PRO A 17 -4.06 34.18 -10.15
N LEU A 18 -3.72 33.41 -11.20
CA LEU A 18 -2.83 33.80 -12.29
C LEU A 18 -3.56 34.73 -13.27
N ARG A 19 -2.89 35.82 -13.66
CA ARG A 19 -3.34 36.79 -14.68
C ARG A 19 -3.42 36.12 -16.06
N ARG A 20 -4.49 36.41 -16.80
CA ARG A 20 -4.67 36.08 -18.22
C ARG A 20 -3.83 37.03 -19.12
N PRO A 21 -3.25 36.55 -20.24
CA PRO A 21 -2.76 37.42 -21.30
C PRO A 21 -3.88 37.81 -22.27
N ALA A 22 -3.70 38.98 -22.92
CA ALA A 22 -4.63 39.62 -23.85
C ALA A 22 -4.67 38.94 -25.24
N PRO A 23 -5.77 39.10 -26.01
CA PRO A 23 -5.85 38.58 -27.38
C PRO A 23 -5.40 39.63 -28.40
N GLY A 24 -4.53 39.24 -29.32
CA GLY A 24 -4.18 40.05 -30.48
C GLY A 24 -3.67 39.20 -31.63
N ARG A 25 -4.49 39.04 -32.68
CA ARG A 25 -4.16 39.23 -34.10
C ARG A 25 -5.30 38.69 -34.99
N ARG A 26 -5.73 39.54 -35.92
CA ARG A 26 -6.70 39.25 -36.98
C ARG A 26 -6.03 38.36 -38.04
N ALA A 27 -6.76 37.35 -38.51
CA ALA A 27 -6.40 36.60 -39.71
C ALA A 27 -7.03 37.29 -40.92
N GLU A 28 -6.24 37.45 -41.98
CA GLU A 28 -6.64 37.97 -43.29
C GLU A 28 -7.48 36.94 -44.05
N GLU A 29 -8.52 37.41 -44.75
CA GLU A 29 -9.38 36.62 -45.64
C GLU A 29 -8.72 36.46 -47.02
N PRO A 30 -8.90 35.30 -47.70
CA PRO A 30 -8.44 35.11 -49.07
C PRO A 30 -9.46 35.66 -50.10
N PRO A 31 -9.01 35.99 -51.32
CA PRO A 31 -9.85 36.61 -52.35
C PRO A 31 -10.83 35.61 -52.99
N LEU A 32 -12.05 36.10 -53.23
CA LEU A 32 -13.11 35.37 -53.94
C LEU A 32 -12.79 35.23 -55.44
N ALA A 33 -12.78 33.99 -55.93
CA ALA A 33 -12.64 33.66 -57.33
C ALA A 33 -13.93 33.93 -58.12
N THR A 34 -13.86 34.83 -59.09
CA THR A 34 -14.89 35.14 -60.07
C THR A 34 -14.83 34.18 -61.25
N GLY A 35 -15.69 33.14 -61.23
CA GLY A 35 -15.94 32.25 -62.36
C GLY A 35 -17.43 32.08 -62.61
N LEU A 36 -18.01 32.92 -63.48
CA LEU A 36 -19.42 32.88 -63.88
C LEU A 36 -19.62 31.97 -65.11
N LEU A 37 -20.60 31.07 -65.02
CA LEU A 37 -21.02 30.12 -66.05
C LEU A 37 -21.68 30.83 -67.26
N PRO A 38 -21.37 30.48 -68.53
CA PRO A 38 -21.86 31.19 -69.72
C PRO A 38 -23.33 30.99 -70.13
N TRP A 39 -24.10 30.12 -69.49
CA TRP A 39 -25.34 29.56 -70.07
C TRP A 39 -26.65 30.26 -69.67
N LEU A 40 -26.59 31.50 -69.16
CA LEU A 40 -27.79 32.20 -68.70
C LEU A 40 -28.09 33.49 -69.48
N ARG A 41 -27.50 33.71 -70.65
CA ARG A 41 -27.72 34.93 -71.45
C ARG A 41 -29.02 34.77 -72.27
N GLY A 42 -30.15 35.17 -71.69
CA GLY A 42 -31.46 35.14 -72.36
C GLY A 42 -32.69 35.04 -71.46
N ALA A 43 -32.52 34.71 -70.17
CA ALA A 43 -33.62 34.71 -69.22
C ALA A 43 -33.76 36.08 -68.52
N ASP A 44 -34.99 36.57 -68.43
CA ASP A 44 -35.36 37.76 -67.66
C ASP A 44 -34.93 37.66 -66.18
N GLY A 45 -34.68 38.80 -65.54
CA GLY A 45 -34.11 38.86 -64.18
C GLY A 45 -34.91 38.08 -63.14
N GLY A 46 -36.22 37.89 -63.36
CA GLY A 46 -37.10 37.11 -62.50
C GLY A 46 -36.84 35.60 -62.54
N THR A 47 -36.54 35.04 -63.72
CA THR A 47 -36.34 33.59 -63.87
C THR A 47 -34.98 33.14 -63.34
N ARG A 48 -33.93 33.95 -63.54
CA ARG A 48 -32.58 33.72 -62.95
C ARG A 48 -32.61 33.68 -61.43
N ALA A 49 -33.31 34.61 -60.80
CA ALA A 49 -33.42 34.67 -59.34
C ALA A 49 -34.17 33.44 -58.77
N ARG A 50 -35.22 32.97 -59.45
CA ARG A 50 -35.96 31.76 -59.03
C ARG A 50 -35.14 30.49 -59.16
N VAL A 51 -34.39 30.32 -60.26
CA VAL A 51 -33.53 29.15 -60.48
C VAL A 51 -32.38 29.11 -59.47
N MET A 52 -31.69 30.24 -59.24
CA MET A 52 -30.63 30.32 -58.22
C MET A 52 -31.17 30.05 -56.81
N ALA A 53 -32.31 30.62 -56.45
CA ALA A 53 -32.95 30.34 -55.15
C ALA A 53 -33.40 28.86 -55.03
N GLN A 54 -33.78 28.20 -56.13
CA GLN A 54 -34.15 26.79 -56.13
C GLN A 54 -32.92 25.87 -56.01
N VAL A 55 -31.83 26.17 -56.71
CA VAL A 55 -30.56 25.42 -56.59
C VAL A 55 -29.97 25.61 -55.20
N GLN A 56 -29.98 26.82 -54.64
CA GLN A 56 -29.45 27.11 -53.30
C GLN A 56 -30.30 26.45 -52.21
N ARG A 57 -31.62 26.32 -52.40
CA ARG A 57 -32.50 25.50 -51.55
C ARG A 57 -32.26 24.00 -51.73
N GLN A 58 -31.99 23.49 -52.93
CA GLN A 58 -31.72 22.07 -53.16
C GLN A 58 -30.34 21.64 -52.63
N VAL A 59 -29.31 22.48 -52.79
CA VAL A 59 -27.97 22.24 -52.24
C VAL A 59 -27.96 22.44 -50.73
N GLY A 60 -28.65 23.47 -50.24
CA GLY A 60 -28.87 23.68 -48.80
C GLY A 60 -29.63 22.53 -48.14
N ASN A 61 -30.66 22.00 -48.79
CA ASN A 61 -31.43 20.86 -48.28
C ASN A 61 -30.66 19.53 -48.43
N ARG A 62 -29.83 19.33 -49.45
CA ARG A 62 -28.95 18.14 -49.54
C ARG A 62 -27.80 18.19 -48.54
N ALA A 63 -27.20 19.36 -48.32
CA ALA A 63 -26.19 19.54 -47.27
C ALA A 63 -26.81 19.40 -45.88
N ALA A 64 -28.01 19.95 -45.65
CA ALA A 64 -28.76 19.76 -44.40
C ALA A 64 -29.29 18.32 -44.22
N GLN A 65 -29.62 17.61 -45.31
CA GLN A 65 -30.00 16.19 -45.27
C GLN A 65 -28.79 15.23 -45.21
N LEU A 66 -27.59 15.65 -45.64
CA LEU A 66 -26.34 14.91 -45.38
C LEU A 66 -25.77 15.23 -43.99
N VAL A 67 -26.17 16.37 -43.42
CA VAL A 67 -26.10 16.69 -41.98
C VAL A 67 -27.36 16.16 -41.26
N VAL A 68 -28.06 15.16 -41.84
CA VAL A 68 -28.89 14.25 -41.04
C VAL A 68 -28.00 13.73 -39.94
N GLN A 69 -28.38 14.15 -38.73
CA GLN A 69 -27.86 13.77 -37.44
C GLN A 69 -27.28 12.36 -37.52
N ARG A 70 -25.97 12.25 -37.76
CA ARG A 70 -25.25 11.05 -37.33
C ARG A 70 -25.43 11.06 -35.82
N GLN A 71 -26.43 10.34 -35.35
CA GLN A 71 -26.66 10.14 -33.93
C GLN A 71 -25.30 9.75 -33.35
N ALA A 72 -24.82 10.54 -32.39
CA ALA A 72 -23.56 10.24 -31.74
C ALA A 72 -23.67 8.81 -31.21
N LEU A 73 -22.72 7.96 -31.60
CA LEU A 73 -22.70 6.58 -31.15
C LEU A 73 -22.67 6.58 -29.63
N THR A 74 -23.46 5.69 -29.02
CA THR A 74 -23.30 5.40 -27.59
C THR A 74 -21.90 4.85 -27.33
N ASP A 75 -21.38 4.97 -26.11
CA ASP A 75 -20.06 4.43 -25.76
C ASP A 75 -19.92 2.95 -26.14
N ALA A 76 -20.96 2.14 -25.87
CA ALA A 76 -20.95 0.71 -26.21
C ALA A 76 -20.88 0.47 -27.72
N GLN A 77 -21.61 1.24 -28.53
CA GLN A 77 -21.54 1.17 -29.99
C GLN A 77 -20.15 1.60 -30.49
N GLN A 78 -19.61 2.70 -29.95
CA GLN A 78 -18.27 3.18 -30.30
C GLN A 78 -17.20 2.14 -29.94
N TRP A 79 -17.25 1.57 -28.73
CA TRP A 79 -16.30 0.56 -28.29
C TRP A 79 -16.43 -0.74 -29.09
N ALA A 80 -17.63 -1.12 -29.53
CA ALA A 80 -17.83 -2.27 -30.41
C ALA A 80 -17.20 -2.05 -31.79
N GLN A 81 -17.38 -0.86 -32.38
CA GLN A 81 -16.70 -0.48 -33.63
C GLN A 81 -15.17 -0.45 -33.45
N ASP A 82 -14.69 0.13 -32.35
CA ASP A 82 -13.27 0.20 -32.00
C ASP A 82 -12.64 -1.20 -31.88
N TRP A 83 -13.35 -2.14 -31.24
CA TRP A 83 -12.91 -3.54 -31.13
C TRP A 83 -12.73 -4.20 -32.49
N ALA A 84 -13.70 -4.02 -33.40
CA ALA A 84 -13.66 -4.60 -34.74
C ALA A 84 -12.55 -3.97 -35.61
N ALA A 85 -12.33 -2.66 -35.48
CA ALA A 85 -11.35 -1.92 -36.26
C ALA A 85 -9.88 -2.17 -35.85
N HIS A 86 -9.63 -2.77 -34.67
CA HIS A 86 -8.27 -2.92 -34.12
C HIS A 86 -7.94 -4.39 -33.74
N PRO A 87 -8.00 -5.35 -34.68
CA PRO A 87 -7.79 -6.77 -34.38
C PRO A 87 -6.40 -7.06 -33.77
N ALA A 88 -5.38 -6.30 -34.14
CA ALA A 88 -4.04 -6.45 -33.61
C ALA A 88 -3.99 -6.16 -32.09
N GLN A 89 -4.72 -5.15 -31.60
CA GLN A 89 -4.71 -4.70 -30.20
C GLN A 89 -5.55 -5.61 -29.29
N GLN A 90 -6.46 -6.41 -29.84
CA GLN A 90 -7.25 -7.38 -29.06
C GLN A 90 -6.38 -8.35 -28.24
N ARG A 91 -5.13 -8.60 -28.67
CA ARG A 91 -4.17 -9.44 -27.93
C ARG A 91 -3.87 -8.94 -26.51
N HIS A 92 -3.94 -7.63 -26.27
CA HIS A 92 -3.68 -7.05 -24.94
C HIS A 92 -4.74 -7.46 -23.91
N PHE A 93 -5.92 -7.88 -24.37
CA PHE A 93 -7.01 -8.37 -23.54
C PHE A 93 -6.99 -9.90 -23.39
N ARG A 94 -6.01 -10.63 -23.95
CA ARG A 94 -5.92 -12.11 -23.82
C ARG A 94 -5.43 -12.62 -22.47
N ALA A 95 -4.95 -11.76 -21.57
CA ALA A 95 -4.47 -12.21 -20.28
C ALA A 95 -5.56 -12.94 -19.47
N THR A 96 -5.19 -14.00 -18.77
CA THR A 96 -6.07 -14.83 -17.93
C THR A 96 -6.40 -14.17 -16.57
N GLY A 97 -6.00 -12.91 -16.40
CA GLY A 97 -6.13 -12.18 -15.14
C GLY A 97 -7.52 -11.62 -14.90
N ARG A 98 -7.55 -10.44 -14.27
CA ARG A 98 -8.78 -9.75 -13.87
C ARG A 98 -9.18 -8.72 -14.94
N PRO A 99 -10.47 -8.58 -15.30
CA PRO A 99 -11.56 -9.50 -15.00
C PRO A 99 -11.38 -10.83 -15.76
N PRO A 100 -11.96 -11.95 -15.29
CA PRO A 100 -11.92 -13.21 -16.01
C PRO A 100 -12.83 -13.18 -17.24
N GLY A 101 -12.50 -13.96 -18.27
CA GLY A 101 -13.35 -14.16 -19.44
C GLY A 101 -12.61 -14.04 -20.77
N THR A 102 -13.38 -14.01 -21.86
CA THR A 102 -12.85 -13.84 -23.21
C THR A 102 -12.21 -12.45 -23.38
N PRO A 103 -11.27 -12.27 -24.32
CA PRO A 103 -10.67 -10.96 -24.59
C PRO A 103 -11.71 -9.86 -24.81
N ARG A 104 -12.81 -10.19 -25.51
CA ARG A 104 -13.92 -9.27 -25.74
C ARG A 104 -14.62 -8.87 -24.44
N ARG A 105 -15.01 -9.85 -23.61
CA ARG A 105 -15.65 -9.57 -22.31
C ARG A 105 -14.76 -8.72 -21.42
N ARG A 106 -13.45 -8.97 -21.42
CA ARG A 106 -12.48 -8.17 -20.64
C ARG A 106 -12.43 -6.73 -21.13
N TYR A 107 -12.43 -6.54 -22.44
CA TYR A 107 -12.50 -5.21 -23.04
C TYR A 107 -13.78 -4.48 -22.66
N ASP A 108 -14.95 -5.13 -22.76
CA ASP A 108 -16.24 -4.52 -22.41
C ASP A 108 -16.29 -4.07 -20.94
N VAL A 109 -15.65 -4.80 -20.02
CA VAL A 109 -15.53 -4.41 -18.60
C VAL A 109 -14.51 -3.30 -18.38
N LEU A 110 -13.39 -3.32 -19.11
CA LEU A 110 -12.32 -2.34 -18.91
C LEU A 110 -12.61 -1.00 -19.59
N ALA A 111 -13.33 -0.97 -20.71
CA ALA A 111 -13.55 0.26 -21.48
C ALA A 111 -14.21 1.39 -20.66
N PRO A 112 -15.22 1.14 -19.80
CA PRO A 112 -15.71 2.14 -18.86
C PRO A 112 -14.64 2.69 -17.90
N LEU A 113 -13.72 1.83 -17.44
CA LEU A 113 -12.63 2.24 -16.54
C LEU A 113 -11.58 3.08 -17.27
N TYR A 114 -11.23 2.73 -18.51
CA TYR A 114 -10.39 3.59 -19.37
C TYR A 114 -11.05 4.96 -19.56
N LYS A 115 -12.34 5.00 -19.90
CA LYS A 115 -13.08 6.26 -20.07
C LYS A 115 -13.09 7.10 -18.79
N ALA A 116 -13.33 6.47 -17.64
CA ALA A 116 -13.24 7.13 -16.34
C ALA A 116 -11.84 7.67 -16.03
N HIS A 117 -10.80 7.05 -16.59
CA HIS A 117 -9.41 7.49 -16.52
C HIS A 117 -9.01 8.46 -17.67
N GLY A 118 -9.99 9.02 -18.39
CA GLY A 118 -9.77 9.99 -19.46
C GLY A 118 -9.36 9.41 -20.82
N ILE A 119 -9.32 8.08 -20.96
CA ILE A 119 -9.05 7.37 -22.22
C ILE A 119 -10.39 6.95 -22.83
N LEU A 120 -10.99 7.86 -23.61
CA LEU A 120 -12.34 7.67 -24.16
C LEU A 120 -12.47 6.45 -25.10
N ARG A 121 -11.42 6.17 -25.86
CA ARG A 121 -11.37 5.12 -26.89
C ARG A 121 -10.17 4.20 -26.68
N PRO A 122 -10.32 3.09 -25.94
CA PRO A 122 -9.17 2.30 -25.48
C PRO A 122 -8.42 1.62 -26.63
N MET A 123 -9.10 1.10 -27.66
CA MET A 123 -8.40 0.47 -28.79
C MET A 123 -7.58 1.46 -29.61
N PRO A 124 -8.11 2.61 -30.06
CA PRO A 124 -7.30 3.66 -30.67
C PRO A 124 -6.13 4.12 -29.78
N TYR A 125 -6.35 4.24 -28.47
CA TYR A 125 -5.26 4.55 -27.54
C TYR A 125 -4.16 3.48 -27.57
N LEU A 126 -4.53 2.20 -27.46
CA LEU A 126 -3.57 1.09 -27.52
C LEU A 126 -2.84 1.04 -28.88
N ALA A 127 -3.49 1.41 -29.98
CA ALA A 127 -2.87 1.41 -31.30
C ALA A 127 -1.87 2.55 -31.51
N THR A 128 -2.11 3.72 -30.90
CA THR A 128 -1.34 4.95 -31.16
C THR A 128 -0.36 5.31 -30.07
N SER A 129 -0.62 4.86 -28.83
CA SER A 129 0.13 5.29 -27.65
C SER A 129 0.99 4.19 -27.05
N ILE A 130 0.69 2.91 -27.35
CA ILE A 130 1.51 1.78 -26.91
C ILE A 130 2.53 1.41 -27.98
N THR A 131 3.78 1.28 -27.56
CA THR A 131 4.91 0.83 -28.37
C THR A 131 5.68 -0.27 -27.64
N THR A 132 6.70 -0.83 -28.26
CA THR A 132 7.65 -1.73 -27.59
C THR A 132 8.70 -0.89 -26.88
N ALA A 133 8.71 -0.94 -25.55
CA ALA A 133 9.79 -0.42 -24.74
C ALA A 133 10.88 -1.48 -24.54
N THR A 134 12.12 -1.02 -24.45
CA THR A 134 13.29 -1.85 -24.11
C THR A 134 13.95 -1.33 -22.84
N PHE A 135 14.39 -2.23 -21.96
CA PHE A 135 15.23 -1.90 -20.80
C PHE A 135 16.21 -3.06 -20.59
N TYR A 136 17.51 -2.86 -20.80
CA TYR A 136 18.56 -3.89 -20.72
C TYR A 136 18.23 -5.16 -21.53
N GLY A 137 17.72 -5.00 -22.75
CA GLY A 137 17.34 -6.10 -23.64
C GLY A 137 15.97 -6.73 -23.35
N PHE A 138 15.34 -6.45 -22.21
CA PHE A 138 13.96 -6.86 -21.97
C PHE A 138 13.01 -6.01 -22.81
N SER A 139 12.09 -6.66 -23.51
CA SER A 139 11.06 -5.99 -24.31
C SER A 139 9.68 -6.12 -23.66
N THR A 140 8.95 -5.01 -23.54
CA THR A 140 7.58 -4.98 -23.02
C THR A 140 6.71 -3.98 -23.79
N PRO A 141 5.43 -4.28 -24.06
CA PRO A 141 4.50 -3.24 -24.51
C PRO A 141 4.34 -2.19 -23.41
N ALA A 142 4.44 -0.91 -23.76
CA ALA A 142 4.38 0.22 -22.82
C ALA A 142 3.88 1.48 -23.52
N HIS A 143 3.39 2.46 -22.76
CA HIS A 143 3.13 3.80 -23.27
C HIS A 143 4.43 4.42 -23.81
N ARG A 144 4.36 5.18 -24.91
CA ARG A 144 5.54 5.80 -25.54
C ARG A 144 6.36 6.67 -24.58
N ASP A 145 5.70 7.37 -23.65
CA ASP A 145 6.39 8.21 -22.66
C ASP A 145 7.15 7.34 -21.63
N LEU A 146 6.58 6.19 -21.24
CA LEU A 146 7.26 5.22 -20.37
C LEU A 146 8.43 4.57 -21.10
N ALA A 147 8.28 4.27 -22.39
CA ALA A 147 9.38 3.78 -23.23
C ALA A 147 10.53 4.78 -23.29
N ALA A 148 10.23 6.08 -23.40
CA ALA A 148 11.23 7.14 -23.36
C ALA A 148 11.92 7.21 -21.98
N ALA A 149 11.17 7.17 -20.89
CA ALA A 149 11.71 7.17 -19.53
C ALA A 149 12.64 5.96 -19.27
N LEU A 150 12.23 4.76 -19.70
CA LEU A 150 13.06 3.55 -19.58
C LEU A 150 14.37 3.65 -20.34
N ARG A 151 14.37 4.20 -21.57
CA ARG A 151 15.61 4.45 -22.32
C ARG A 151 16.53 5.44 -21.61
N THR A 152 15.97 6.54 -21.07
CA THR A 152 16.74 7.54 -20.31
C THR A 152 17.37 6.91 -19.05
N ALA A 153 16.60 6.10 -18.31
CA ALA A 153 17.09 5.40 -17.13
C ALA A 153 18.20 4.40 -17.48
N GLU A 154 18.03 3.60 -18.54
CA GLU A 154 19.07 2.67 -19.00
C GLU A 154 20.35 3.41 -19.42
N ALA A 155 20.24 4.50 -20.19
CA ALA A 155 21.39 5.31 -20.58
C ALA A 155 22.13 5.87 -19.34
N THR A 156 21.39 6.32 -18.33
CA THR A 156 21.94 6.79 -17.05
C THR A 156 22.70 5.69 -16.31
N LEU A 157 22.13 4.48 -16.24
CA LEU A 157 22.77 3.33 -15.58
C LEU A 157 24.04 2.88 -16.32
N ARG A 158 23.99 2.83 -17.66
CA ARG A 158 25.15 2.50 -18.50
C ARG A 158 26.28 3.53 -18.33
N ALA A 159 25.95 4.82 -18.26
CA ALA A 159 26.92 5.88 -18.00
C ALA A 159 27.58 5.75 -16.61
N ARG A 160 26.90 5.11 -15.64
CA ARG A 160 27.46 4.75 -14.32
C ARG A 160 28.23 3.43 -14.31
N GLY A 161 28.47 2.82 -15.47
CA GLY A 161 29.22 1.56 -15.61
C GLY A 161 28.39 0.28 -15.38
N ILE A 162 27.08 0.38 -15.19
CA ILE A 162 26.20 -0.79 -15.04
C ILE A 162 25.88 -1.31 -16.45
N SER A 163 26.71 -2.23 -16.96
CA SER A 163 26.58 -2.76 -18.33
C SER A 163 25.64 -3.96 -18.44
N THR A 164 25.51 -4.73 -17.36
CA THR A 164 24.62 -5.90 -17.23
C THR A 164 23.25 -5.50 -16.68
N ALA A 165 22.22 -6.26 -17.04
CA ALA A 165 20.87 -6.05 -16.53
C ALA A 165 20.84 -6.15 -14.99
N PRO A 166 20.38 -5.10 -14.27
CA PRO A 166 20.29 -5.14 -12.81
C PRO A 166 19.01 -5.83 -12.31
N VAL A 167 18.23 -6.39 -13.23
CA VAL A 167 16.93 -7.04 -13.01
C VAL A 167 16.82 -8.27 -13.91
N THR A 168 15.98 -9.21 -13.52
CA THR A 168 15.70 -10.45 -14.27
C THR A 168 14.43 -10.38 -15.13
N LYS A 169 13.51 -9.46 -14.83
CA LYS A 169 12.24 -9.31 -15.55
C LYS A 169 11.73 -7.87 -15.53
N VAL A 170 11.11 -7.45 -16.62
CA VAL A 170 10.46 -6.13 -16.77
C VAL A 170 9.09 -6.34 -17.41
N TRP A 171 8.04 -5.73 -16.86
CA TRP A 171 6.71 -5.78 -17.49
C TRP A 171 5.90 -4.51 -17.26
N ALA A 172 5.39 -3.91 -18.34
CA ALA A 172 4.65 -2.65 -18.30
C ALA A 172 3.15 -2.84 -18.56
N LEU A 173 2.71 -2.95 -19.82
CA LEU A 173 1.28 -3.03 -20.15
C LEU A 173 0.66 -4.37 -19.71
N ASN A 174 -0.38 -4.28 -18.89
CA ASN A 174 -1.27 -5.39 -18.57
C ASN A 174 -2.69 -4.82 -18.43
N ALA A 175 -3.50 -4.93 -19.48
CA ALA A 175 -4.90 -4.48 -19.47
C ALA A 175 -5.70 -5.34 -18.48
N ARG A 176 -5.81 -4.87 -17.23
CA ARG A 176 -6.47 -5.57 -16.11
C ARG A 176 -7.06 -4.59 -15.09
N THR A 177 -7.93 -5.12 -14.23
CA THR A 177 -8.35 -4.42 -13.01
C THR A 177 -7.44 -4.76 -11.82
N THR A 178 -7.53 -3.98 -10.74
CA THR A 178 -6.98 -4.34 -9.43
C THR A 178 -7.73 -5.55 -8.83
N SER A 179 -7.26 -6.09 -7.70
CA SER A 179 -8.00 -7.12 -6.95
C SER A 179 -9.40 -6.66 -6.52
N ALA A 180 -9.60 -5.36 -6.31
CA ALA A 180 -10.88 -4.77 -5.93
C ALA A 180 -11.76 -4.39 -7.14
N GLY A 181 -11.36 -4.76 -8.37
CA GLY A 181 -12.10 -4.45 -9.58
C GLY A 181 -11.89 -3.03 -10.12
N GLY A 182 -11.05 -2.22 -9.49
CA GLY A 182 -10.75 -0.85 -9.93
C GLY A 182 -9.68 -0.76 -11.02
N TRP A 183 -9.31 0.47 -11.40
CA TRP A 183 -8.26 0.77 -12.38
C TRP A 183 -6.88 0.28 -11.94
N SER A 184 -6.17 -0.43 -12.83
CA SER A 184 -4.76 -0.82 -12.62
C SER A 184 -3.84 0.19 -13.32
N ASN A 185 -2.77 0.62 -12.64
CA ASN A 185 -1.74 1.48 -13.25
C ASN A 185 -1.03 0.82 -14.45
N HIS A 186 -1.08 -0.50 -14.59
CA HIS A 186 -0.56 -1.20 -15.77
C HIS A 186 -1.53 -1.22 -16.95
N ALA A 187 -2.80 -0.84 -16.75
CA ALA A 187 -3.83 -1.02 -17.76
C ALA A 187 -3.53 -0.19 -19.02
N ASP A 188 -2.97 1.00 -18.88
CA ASP A 188 -2.67 1.90 -19.99
C ASP A 188 -1.19 1.93 -20.37
N GLY A 189 -0.38 1.03 -19.81
CA GLY A 189 1.05 0.91 -20.09
C GLY A 189 1.90 2.05 -19.53
N ARG A 190 1.39 2.85 -18.58
CA ARG A 190 2.14 3.94 -17.94
C ARG A 190 2.88 3.54 -16.66
N ALA A 191 2.74 2.28 -16.25
CA ALA A 191 3.51 1.70 -15.16
C ALA A 191 4.39 0.53 -15.62
N VAL A 192 5.44 0.26 -14.85
CA VAL A 192 6.36 -0.87 -15.03
C VAL A 192 6.68 -1.51 -13.68
N ASP A 193 6.68 -2.85 -13.66
CA ASP A 193 7.19 -3.65 -12.55
C ASP A 193 8.55 -4.25 -12.95
N LEU A 194 9.52 -4.17 -12.04
CA LEU A 194 10.80 -4.86 -12.14
C LEU A 194 10.78 -6.12 -11.27
N ASP A 195 11.26 -7.25 -11.76
CA ASP A 195 11.28 -8.51 -11.00
C ASP A 195 9.97 -8.83 -10.24
N PRO A 196 8.79 -8.76 -10.90
CA PRO A 196 7.50 -8.84 -10.21
C PRO A 196 7.30 -10.14 -9.40
N GLY A 197 8.05 -11.20 -9.70
CA GLY A 197 8.03 -12.45 -8.93
C GLY A 197 8.85 -12.43 -7.63
N GLY A 198 9.88 -11.59 -7.56
CA GLY A 198 10.72 -11.39 -6.37
C GLY A 198 10.42 -10.09 -5.62
N ASN A 199 9.36 -9.39 -6.01
CA ASN A 199 8.95 -8.11 -5.45
C ASN A 199 8.43 -8.25 -4.02
N PRO A 200 9.04 -7.59 -3.02
CA PRO A 200 8.48 -7.47 -1.68
C PRO A 200 7.22 -6.59 -1.70
N HIS A 201 6.08 -7.19 -2.02
CA HIS A 201 4.81 -6.48 -2.07
C HIS A 201 4.14 -6.43 -0.69
N LEU A 202 4.34 -5.33 0.04
CA LEU A 202 3.82 -5.16 1.40
C LEU A 202 2.39 -4.61 1.39
N THR A 203 1.41 -5.46 1.04
CA THR A 203 -0.03 -5.11 1.06
C THR A 203 -0.68 -5.22 2.44
N SER A 204 -0.20 -6.12 3.30
CA SER A 204 -0.77 -6.34 4.63
C SER A 204 -0.39 -5.23 5.60
N LYS A 205 -1.41 -4.53 6.13
CA LYS A 205 -1.22 -3.49 7.16
C LYS A 205 -0.58 -4.06 8.44
N ALA A 206 -0.93 -5.30 8.82
CA ALA A 206 -0.34 -5.95 9.97
C ALA A 206 1.16 -6.22 9.77
N GLN A 207 1.56 -6.71 8.59
CA GLN A 207 2.97 -6.93 8.26
C GLN A 207 3.74 -5.61 8.24
N ARG A 208 3.21 -4.57 7.60
CA ARG A 208 3.84 -3.24 7.61
C ARG A 208 3.96 -2.66 9.01
N ARG A 209 2.99 -2.91 9.90
CA ARG A 209 3.10 -2.50 11.31
C ARG A 209 4.27 -3.19 12.00
N VAL A 210 4.41 -4.52 11.85
CA VAL A 210 5.54 -5.25 12.44
C VAL A 210 6.87 -4.75 11.89
N ILE A 211 6.98 -4.59 10.57
CA ILE A 211 8.20 -4.07 9.94
C ILE A 211 8.51 -2.67 10.46
N SER A 212 7.50 -1.79 10.59
CA SER A 212 7.70 -0.44 11.13
C SER A 212 8.16 -0.46 12.58
N LEU A 213 7.60 -1.35 13.39
CA LEU A 213 7.97 -1.50 14.79
C LEU A 213 9.39 -2.04 14.92
N VAL A 214 9.77 -3.06 14.17
CA VAL A 214 11.11 -3.68 14.22
C VAL A 214 12.18 -2.76 13.64
N SER A 215 11.91 -2.13 12.50
CA SER A 215 12.88 -1.24 11.82
C SER A 215 12.95 0.18 12.39
N GLY A 216 11.94 0.59 13.18
CA GLY A 216 11.79 1.98 13.65
C GLY A 216 11.35 2.98 12.57
N THR A 217 11.05 2.53 11.35
CA THR A 217 10.63 3.38 10.23
C THR A 217 9.14 3.23 9.96
N ASP A 218 8.36 4.31 10.04
CA ASP A 218 6.91 4.26 9.79
C ASP A 218 6.61 4.06 8.29
N LEU A 219 6.29 2.83 7.87
CA LEU A 219 5.98 2.54 6.48
C LEU A 219 4.67 3.18 6.00
N GLU A 220 3.82 3.71 6.87
CA GLU A 220 2.56 4.33 6.47
C GLU A 220 2.72 5.81 6.06
N ALA A 221 3.83 6.45 6.40
CA ALA A 221 4.03 7.89 6.19
C ALA A 221 4.10 8.31 4.71
N GLY A 222 4.60 7.42 3.83
CA GLY A 222 4.89 7.73 2.42
C GLY A 222 6.02 8.75 2.24
N GLY A 223 6.52 8.91 1.01
CA GLY A 223 7.52 9.94 0.66
C GLY A 223 8.87 9.86 1.39
N GLN A 224 9.23 8.69 1.93
CA GLN A 224 10.43 8.54 2.76
C GLN A 224 11.73 8.46 1.93
N GLY A 225 11.64 8.17 0.64
CA GLY A 225 12.78 8.02 -0.25
C GLY A 225 13.54 6.71 -0.06
N TYR A 226 14.47 6.43 -0.98
CA TYR A 226 15.21 5.17 -1.04
C TYR A 226 16.03 4.93 0.23
N ALA A 227 16.83 5.91 0.67
CA ALA A 227 17.73 5.75 1.80
C ALA A 227 17.01 5.36 3.10
N ALA A 228 15.83 5.94 3.37
CA ALA A 228 15.03 5.57 4.53
C ALA A 228 14.47 4.14 4.42
N MET A 229 13.96 3.75 3.24
CA MET A 229 13.48 2.39 2.99
C MET A 229 14.60 1.35 3.03
N ARG A 230 15.80 1.73 2.59
CA ARG A 230 16.99 0.88 2.69
C ARG A 230 17.40 0.65 4.14
N ARG A 231 17.50 1.72 4.95
CA ARG A 231 17.73 1.59 6.40
C ARG A 231 16.66 0.75 7.07
N ALA A 232 15.40 0.92 6.69
CA ALA A 232 14.30 0.11 7.23
C ALA A 232 14.47 -1.38 6.88
N SER A 233 14.87 -1.69 5.64
CA SER A 233 15.16 -3.04 5.17
C SER A 233 16.32 -3.68 5.92
N ASP A 234 17.45 -2.98 6.03
CA ASP A 234 18.63 -3.50 6.70
C ASP A 234 18.38 -3.69 8.21
N ALA A 235 17.68 -2.75 8.85
CA ALA A 235 17.27 -2.88 10.25
C ALA A 235 16.30 -4.03 10.46
N PHE A 236 15.31 -4.19 9.57
CA PHE A 236 14.38 -5.33 9.66
C PHE A 236 15.11 -6.66 9.53
N ARG A 237 16.05 -6.79 8.59
CA ARG A 237 16.88 -7.97 8.42
C ARG A 237 17.74 -8.26 9.66
N ALA A 238 18.32 -7.23 10.26
CA ALA A 238 19.16 -7.37 11.45
C ALA A 238 18.35 -7.76 12.71
N PHE A 239 17.12 -7.27 12.85
CA PHE A 239 16.35 -7.39 14.09
C PHE A 239 15.15 -8.35 14.04
N TYR A 240 14.75 -8.85 12.87
CA TYR A 240 13.66 -9.83 12.76
C TYR A 240 14.11 -11.28 13.05
N ASN A 241 14.61 -11.47 14.27
CA ASN A 241 14.97 -12.75 14.86
C ASN A 241 14.67 -12.71 16.37
N PRO A 242 14.72 -13.83 17.12
CA PRO A 242 14.31 -13.84 18.52
C PRO A 242 15.08 -12.88 19.42
N ALA A 243 16.37 -12.66 19.18
CA ALA A 243 17.19 -11.73 19.97
C ALA A 243 16.84 -10.26 19.63
N GLY A 244 16.73 -9.93 18.35
CA GLY A 244 16.37 -8.59 17.89
C GLY A 244 14.95 -8.18 18.28
N LEU A 245 13.99 -9.11 18.23
CA LEU A 245 12.61 -8.88 18.68
C LEU A 245 12.56 -8.59 20.19
N ARG A 246 13.28 -9.36 21.02
CA ARG A 246 13.41 -9.10 22.45
C ARG A 246 14.02 -7.74 22.74
N LEU A 247 15.12 -7.40 22.07
CA LEU A 247 15.75 -6.08 22.20
C LEU A 247 14.75 -4.96 21.87
N ARG A 248 13.99 -5.12 20.79
CA ARG A 248 13.00 -4.11 20.40
C ARG A 248 11.84 -4.00 21.39
N ILE A 249 11.38 -5.12 21.95
CA ILE A 249 10.37 -5.14 23.02
C ILE A 249 10.88 -4.37 24.25
N LEU A 250 12.13 -4.57 24.66
CA LEU A 250 12.75 -3.82 25.76
C LEU A 250 12.81 -2.31 25.48
N GLN A 251 13.15 -1.91 24.26
CA GLN A 251 13.11 -0.50 23.86
C GLN A 251 11.69 0.08 23.92
N LEU A 252 10.67 -0.68 23.50
CA LEU A 252 9.28 -0.25 23.58
C LEU A 252 8.77 -0.15 25.02
N LEU A 253 9.24 -1.02 25.92
CA LEU A 253 8.97 -0.90 27.36
C LEU A 253 9.53 0.40 27.93
N ALA A 254 10.75 0.79 27.56
CA ALA A 254 11.33 2.06 27.99
C ALA A 254 10.53 3.27 27.48
N VAL A 255 10.10 3.24 26.20
CA VAL A 255 9.23 4.28 25.63
C VAL A 255 7.87 4.33 26.33
N GLU A 256 7.29 3.18 26.65
CA GLU A 256 6.03 3.08 27.38
C GLU A 256 6.16 3.71 28.78
N ALA A 257 7.24 3.41 29.51
CA ALA A 257 7.53 3.99 30.82
C ALA A 257 7.63 5.52 30.76
N LEU A 258 8.43 6.05 29.81
CA LEU A 258 8.57 7.50 29.62
C LEU A 258 7.21 8.18 29.32
N ARG A 259 6.36 7.55 28.50
CA ARG A 259 5.05 8.09 28.18
C ARG A 259 4.09 8.05 29.38
N ARG A 260 4.17 7.02 30.23
CA ARG A 260 3.40 6.95 31.47
C ARG A 260 3.81 8.07 32.43
N THR A 261 5.11 8.29 32.64
CA THR A 261 5.62 9.42 33.43
C THR A 261 5.11 10.76 32.88
N ALA A 262 5.08 10.93 31.54
CA ALA A 262 4.54 12.14 30.94
C ALA A 262 3.02 12.30 31.16
N VAL A 263 2.25 11.21 31.21
CA VAL A 263 0.82 11.23 31.56
C VAL A 263 0.66 11.67 33.02
N ASP A 264 1.43 11.09 33.94
CA ASP A 264 1.36 11.42 35.37
C ASP A 264 1.71 12.89 35.62
N ALA A 265 2.76 13.40 34.98
CA ALA A 265 3.13 14.80 35.06
C ALA A 265 2.03 15.74 34.51
N ALA A 266 1.40 15.37 33.39
CA ALA A 266 0.29 16.16 32.83
C ALA A 266 -0.95 16.14 33.74
N LYS A 267 -1.21 15.01 34.41
CA LYS A 267 -2.29 14.86 35.37
C LYS A 267 -2.04 15.70 36.62
N ALA A 268 -0.84 15.62 37.20
CA ALA A 268 -0.44 16.40 38.36
C ALA A 268 -0.58 17.90 38.12
N GLU A 269 -0.11 18.40 36.96
CA GLU A 269 -0.25 19.83 36.62
C GLU A 269 -1.70 20.26 36.45
N ARG A 270 -2.54 19.43 35.81
CA ARG A 270 -3.97 19.72 35.70
C ARG A 270 -4.64 19.75 37.08
N ASP A 271 -4.26 18.84 37.97
CA ASP A 271 -4.83 18.76 39.31
C ASP A 271 -4.35 19.94 40.19
N ARG A 272 -3.11 20.42 40.03
CA ARG A 272 -2.61 21.68 40.60
C ARG A 272 -3.45 22.87 40.14
N LEU A 273 -3.66 23.03 38.83
CA LEU A 273 -4.49 24.11 38.27
C LEU A 273 -5.94 24.07 38.77
N ARG A 274 -6.48 22.88 39.05
CA ARG A 274 -7.81 22.73 39.68
C ARG A 274 -7.80 23.26 41.12
N GLY A 275 -6.74 22.98 41.86
CA GLY A 275 -6.50 23.54 43.20
C GLY A 275 -6.43 25.06 43.16
N ASP A 276 -5.60 25.63 42.29
CA ASP A 276 -5.43 27.08 42.11
C ASP A 276 -6.77 27.75 41.75
N ARG A 277 -7.53 27.13 40.83
CA ARG A 277 -8.86 27.61 40.45
C ARG A 277 -9.84 27.58 41.62
N ALA A 278 -9.85 26.52 42.41
CA ALA A 278 -10.70 26.42 43.59
C ALA A 278 -10.34 27.50 44.62
N ALA A 279 -9.05 27.73 44.87
CA ALA A 279 -8.57 28.78 45.75
C ALA A 279 -8.98 30.18 45.26
N ALA A 280 -8.79 30.47 43.96
CA ALA A 280 -9.21 31.74 43.36
C ALA A 280 -10.75 31.95 43.45
N ALA A 281 -11.54 30.89 43.27
CA ALA A 281 -12.98 30.94 43.42
C ALA A 281 -13.41 31.24 44.86
N THR A 282 -12.76 30.62 45.85
CA THR A 282 -12.97 30.90 47.28
C THR A 282 -12.61 32.35 47.61
N ALA A 283 -11.44 32.83 47.19
CA ALA A 283 -11.00 34.21 47.40
C ALA A 283 -11.98 35.23 46.79
N ARG A 284 -12.44 35.00 45.55
CA ARG A 284 -13.48 35.83 44.92
C ARG A 284 -14.77 35.86 45.75
N SER A 285 -15.16 34.72 46.32
CA SER A 285 -16.40 34.59 47.09
C SER A 285 -16.32 35.34 48.43
N ALA A 286 -15.16 35.32 49.08
CA ALA A 286 -14.87 36.13 50.27
C ALA A 286 -14.94 37.64 49.97
N LEU A 287 -14.30 38.10 48.89
CA LEU A 287 -14.37 39.52 48.46
C LEU A 287 -15.82 39.97 48.19
N ARG A 288 -16.63 39.09 47.56
CA ARG A 288 -18.07 39.35 47.35
C ARG A 288 -18.86 39.39 48.65
N GLN A 289 -18.47 38.63 49.66
CA GLN A 289 -19.10 38.68 50.99
C GLN A 289 -18.76 40.00 51.70
N GLU A 290 -17.51 40.43 51.67
CA GLU A 290 -17.08 41.72 52.23
C GLU A 290 -17.80 42.90 51.56
N LEU A 291 -17.87 42.90 50.22
CA LEU A 291 -18.58 43.93 49.45
C LEU A 291 -20.09 43.99 49.77
N ARG A 292 -20.69 42.86 50.16
CA ARG A 292 -22.10 42.82 50.61
C ARG A 292 -22.30 43.37 52.01
N GLY A 293 -21.27 43.35 52.85
CA GLY A 293 -21.31 43.87 54.22
C GLY A 293 -21.17 45.39 54.32
N LEU A 294 -20.71 46.08 53.27
CA LEU A 294 -20.54 47.54 53.29
C LEU A 294 -21.91 48.28 53.31
N PRO A 295 -22.04 49.38 54.07
CA PRO A 295 -23.20 50.27 54.02
C PRO A 295 -23.49 50.76 52.59
N ARG A 296 -24.76 50.93 52.25
CA ARG A 296 -25.21 51.37 50.91
C ARG A 296 -26.14 52.57 50.98
N GLY A 297 -26.22 53.31 49.88
CA GLY A 297 -27.11 54.47 49.73
C GLY A 297 -26.72 55.61 50.66
N HIS A 298 -27.71 56.31 51.23
CA HIS A 298 -27.52 57.45 52.13
C HIS A 298 -26.76 57.13 53.44
N ARG A 299 -26.54 55.84 53.74
CA ARG A 299 -25.78 55.38 54.91
C ARG A 299 -24.30 55.13 54.61
N ALA A 300 -23.87 55.22 53.35
CA ALA A 300 -22.49 54.98 52.96
C ALA A 300 -21.66 56.26 53.16
N SER A 301 -20.54 56.14 53.87
CA SER A 301 -19.54 57.19 53.93
C SER A 301 -18.73 57.25 52.62
N SER A 302 -17.94 58.33 52.44
CA SER A 302 -16.96 58.41 51.35
C SER A 302 -15.93 57.26 51.41
N VAL A 303 -15.56 56.84 52.62
CA VAL A 303 -14.65 55.71 52.86
C VAL A 303 -15.29 54.39 52.41
N ASP A 304 -16.56 54.15 52.73
CA ASP A 304 -17.29 52.95 52.28
C ASP A 304 -17.37 52.88 50.76
N THR A 305 -17.55 54.03 50.11
CA THR A 305 -17.61 54.13 48.64
C THR A 305 -16.27 53.79 48.00
N ALA A 306 -15.17 54.32 48.55
CA ALA A 306 -13.83 53.99 48.10
C ALA A 306 -13.52 52.49 48.28
N ARG A 307 -13.85 51.93 49.45
CA ARG A 307 -13.65 50.50 49.73
C ARG A 307 -14.48 49.61 48.81
N ALA A 308 -15.71 49.99 48.50
CA ALA A 308 -16.56 49.26 47.56
C ALA A 308 -15.96 49.25 46.14
N ALA A 309 -15.36 50.36 45.70
CA ALA A 309 -14.67 50.45 44.42
C ALA A 309 -13.44 49.52 44.37
N GLU A 310 -12.62 49.52 45.44
CA GLU A 310 -11.46 48.62 45.57
C GLU A 310 -11.87 47.14 45.51
N LEU A 311 -12.88 46.74 46.29
CA LEU A 311 -13.36 45.35 46.31
C LEU A 311 -13.93 44.94 44.94
N THR A 312 -14.61 45.85 44.24
CA THR A 312 -15.12 45.60 42.90
C THR A 312 -13.98 45.36 41.91
N ALA A 313 -12.92 46.17 41.96
CA ALA A 313 -11.73 45.98 41.13
C ALA A 313 -11.06 44.63 41.43
N ALA A 314 -10.86 44.29 42.71
CA ALA A 314 -10.27 43.02 43.14
C ALA A 314 -11.10 41.79 42.69
N ILE A 315 -12.44 41.87 42.73
CA ILE A 315 -13.32 40.83 42.17
C ILE A 315 -13.11 40.69 40.66
N GLY A 316 -13.00 41.80 39.93
CA GLY A 316 -12.72 41.81 38.50
C GLY A 316 -11.42 41.11 38.13
N GLU A 317 -10.36 41.33 38.92
CA GLU A 317 -9.09 40.63 38.77
C GLU A 317 -9.22 39.13 39.02
N ARG A 318 -9.93 38.71 40.08
CA ARG A 318 -10.17 37.28 40.37
C ARG A 318 -11.00 36.61 39.28
N ASP A 319 -11.99 37.32 38.71
CA ASP A 319 -12.75 36.81 37.57
C ASP A 319 -11.87 36.67 36.31
N ALA A 320 -10.92 37.57 36.09
CA ALA A 320 -9.93 37.44 35.01
C ALA A 320 -8.97 36.26 35.24
N GLU A 321 -8.50 36.05 36.47
CA GLU A 321 -7.68 34.91 36.87
C GLU A 321 -8.42 33.58 36.66
N LEU A 322 -9.68 33.48 37.10
CA LEU A 322 -10.50 32.28 36.89
C LEU A 322 -10.65 31.95 35.40
N ARG A 323 -10.89 32.96 34.54
CA ARG A 323 -10.94 32.76 33.08
C ARG A 323 -9.61 32.25 32.52
N ARG A 324 -8.48 32.75 33.01
CA ARG A 324 -7.14 32.26 32.62
C ARG A 324 -6.93 30.81 33.05
N LEU A 325 -7.27 30.46 34.29
CA LEU A 325 -7.16 29.10 34.82
C LEU A 325 -8.07 28.12 34.07
N ASP A 326 -9.29 28.52 33.71
CA ASP A 326 -10.20 27.72 32.89
C ASP A 326 -9.63 27.43 31.49
N ALA A 327 -9.02 28.43 30.85
CA ALA A 327 -8.34 28.26 29.57
C ALA A 327 -7.14 27.31 29.68
N GLN A 328 -6.32 27.45 30.72
CA GLN A 328 -5.20 26.56 31.01
C GLN A 328 -5.67 25.12 31.26
N LEU A 329 -6.71 24.91 32.07
CA LEU A 329 -7.30 23.59 32.31
C LEU A 329 -7.79 22.92 31.03
N LYS A 330 -8.41 23.68 30.11
CA LYS A 330 -8.82 23.16 28.80
C LYS A 330 -7.63 22.72 27.95
N GLN A 331 -6.57 23.53 27.91
CA GLN A 331 -5.33 23.19 27.20
C GLN A 331 -4.67 21.94 27.79
N HIS A 332 -4.47 21.90 29.12
CA HIS A 332 -3.86 20.76 29.81
C HIS A 332 -4.72 19.49 29.72
N GLY A 333 -6.05 19.62 29.70
CA GLY A 333 -6.95 18.50 29.40
C GLY A 333 -6.71 17.89 28.03
N THR A 334 -6.45 18.72 27.01
CA THR A 334 -6.10 18.24 25.65
C THR A 334 -4.73 17.57 25.62
N VAL A 335 -3.73 18.14 26.31
CA VAL A 335 -2.39 17.55 26.43
C VAL A 335 -2.44 16.20 27.12
N LEU A 336 -3.16 16.09 28.24
CA LEU A 336 -3.34 14.84 28.98
C LEU A 336 -3.98 13.77 28.08
N LYS A 337 -5.09 14.10 27.39
CA LYS A 337 -5.76 13.17 26.46
C LYS A 337 -4.80 12.66 25.38
N ARG A 338 -3.99 13.55 24.78
CA ARG A 338 -3.00 13.16 23.77
C ARG A 338 -1.94 12.22 24.35
N ARG A 339 -1.33 12.57 25.50
CA ARG A 339 -0.32 11.74 26.17
C ARG A 339 -0.87 10.36 26.57
N THR A 340 -2.11 10.30 27.05
CA THR A 340 -2.77 9.02 27.37
C THR A 340 -2.98 8.15 26.12
N ALA A 341 -3.35 8.76 24.99
CA ALA A 341 -3.46 8.05 23.72
C ALA A 341 -2.09 7.53 23.23
N GLU A 342 -1.03 8.34 23.36
CA GLU A 342 0.34 7.95 23.01
C GLU A 342 0.87 6.80 23.90
N ALA A 343 0.61 6.83 25.20
CA ALA A 343 0.97 5.75 26.13
C ALA A 343 0.23 4.45 25.78
N THR A 344 -1.08 4.53 25.56
CA THR A 344 -1.90 3.40 25.10
C THR A 344 -1.38 2.81 23.79
N ALA A 345 -1.01 3.66 22.83
CA ALA A 345 -0.45 3.21 21.55
C ALA A 345 0.88 2.46 21.71
N SER A 346 1.78 2.92 22.60
CA SER A 346 3.05 2.20 22.86
C SER A 346 2.84 0.82 23.46
N SER A 347 1.88 0.70 24.39
CA SER A 347 1.56 -0.59 25.00
C SER A 347 1.04 -1.58 23.95
N LYS A 348 0.18 -1.10 23.03
CA LYS A 348 -0.30 -1.91 21.89
C LYS A 348 0.84 -2.32 20.96
N ASP A 349 1.80 -1.45 20.73
CA ASP A 349 2.95 -1.74 19.87
C ASP A 349 3.87 -2.81 20.45
N ARG A 350 4.14 -2.73 21.74
CA ARG A 350 4.86 -3.79 22.46
C ARG A 350 4.12 -5.12 22.35
N ALA A 351 2.82 -5.14 22.64
CA ALA A 351 2.01 -6.36 22.59
C ALA A 351 2.01 -7.02 21.19
N VAL A 352 2.03 -6.22 20.11
CA VAL A 352 2.18 -6.74 18.75
C VAL A 352 3.51 -7.49 18.58
N LEU A 353 4.63 -6.93 19.04
CA LEU A 353 5.93 -7.61 18.92
C LEU A 353 6.05 -8.83 19.83
N GLU A 354 5.49 -8.79 21.03
CA GLU A 354 5.44 -9.95 21.93
C GLU A 354 4.67 -11.12 21.31
N ALA A 355 3.50 -10.85 20.72
CA ALA A 355 2.72 -11.88 20.02
C ALA A 355 3.48 -12.46 18.82
N HIS A 356 4.21 -11.62 18.08
CA HIS A 356 5.04 -12.09 16.97
C HIS A 356 6.25 -12.90 17.41
N LEU A 357 6.92 -12.50 18.50
CA LEU A 357 8.03 -13.27 19.08
C LEU A 357 7.53 -14.65 19.53
N ALA A 358 6.43 -14.70 20.29
CA ALA A 358 5.86 -15.97 20.74
C ALA A 358 5.51 -16.90 19.56
N LYS A 359 4.91 -16.36 18.49
CA LYS A 359 4.62 -17.13 17.26
C LYS A 359 5.90 -17.63 16.57
N TYR A 360 6.92 -16.77 16.50
CA TYR A 360 8.21 -17.10 15.90
C TYR A 360 8.84 -18.30 16.62
N GLU A 361 8.95 -18.22 17.95
CA GLU A 361 9.57 -19.25 18.79
C GLU A 361 8.76 -20.53 18.85
N ALA A 362 7.44 -20.45 18.90
CA ALA A 362 6.57 -21.62 18.82
C ALA A 362 6.77 -22.39 17.50
N THR A 363 6.96 -21.68 16.39
CA THR A 363 7.21 -22.30 15.08
C THR A 363 8.58 -22.99 15.05
N ASP A 364 9.62 -22.34 15.56
CA ASP A 364 10.97 -22.90 15.60
C ASP A 364 11.06 -24.10 16.54
N SER A 365 10.45 -24.01 17.72
CA SER A 365 10.35 -25.13 18.68
C SER A 365 9.61 -26.32 18.07
N ALA A 366 8.52 -26.10 17.33
CA ALA A 366 7.79 -27.16 16.66
C ALA A 366 8.65 -27.87 15.57
N VAL A 367 9.44 -27.11 14.81
CA VAL A 367 10.38 -27.67 13.82
C VAL A 367 11.49 -28.46 14.53
N ALA A 368 12.13 -27.89 15.53
CA ALA A 368 13.19 -28.53 16.30
C ALA A 368 12.72 -29.84 16.97
N GLY A 369 11.51 -29.84 17.54
CA GLY A 369 10.92 -31.04 18.12
C GLY A 369 10.57 -32.14 17.10
N LEU A 370 10.23 -31.79 15.85
CA LEU A 370 10.08 -32.77 14.77
C LEU A 370 11.43 -33.30 14.31
N GLU A 371 12.42 -32.42 14.20
CA GLU A 371 13.79 -32.77 13.82
C GLU A 371 14.40 -33.76 14.81
N ALA A 372 14.38 -33.47 16.11
CA ALA A 372 14.87 -34.38 17.15
C ALA A 372 14.22 -35.78 17.10
N ARG A 373 12.90 -35.83 16.86
CA ARG A 373 12.14 -37.09 16.71
C ARG A 373 12.42 -37.85 15.41
N THR A 374 12.97 -37.17 14.41
CA THR A 374 13.31 -37.74 13.10
C THR A 374 14.75 -38.25 13.12
N THR A 375 15.68 -37.51 13.72
CA THR A 375 17.12 -37.85 13.79
C THR A 375 17.42 -39.19 14.44
N ALA A 376 16.61 -39.64 15.42
CA ALA A 376 16.83 -40.91 16.12
C ALA A 376 16.37 -42.15 15.33
N LEU A 377 15.48 -41.99 14.33
CA LEU A 377 14.85 -43.12 13.65
C LEU A 377 15.79 -43.91 12.69
N PRO A 378 16.72 -43.28 11.95
CA PRO A 378 17.67 -44.02 11.10
C PRO A 378 18.51 -45.04 11.89
N ALA A 379 18.99 -44.68 13.08
CA ALA A 379 19.75 -45.61 13.92
C ALA A 379 18.90 -46.81 14.39
N ALA A 380 17.63 -46.58 14.74
CA ALA A 380 16.71 -47.66 15.10
C ALA A 380 16.40 -48.60 13.92
N VAL A 381 16.25 -48.04 12.71
CA VAL A 381 16.08 -48.82 11.47
C VAL A 381 17.32 -49.67 11.22
N ALA A 382 18.52 -49.10 11.29
CA ALA A 382 19.78 -49.82 11.11
C ALA A 382 20.00 -50.92 12.16
N ALA A 383 19.63 -50.67 13.42
CA ALA A 383 19.71 -51.67 14.48
C ALA A 383 18.81 -52.89 14.21
N LEU A 384 17.59 -52.65 13.72
CA LEU A 384 16.66 -53.73 13.34
C LEU A 384 17.16 -54.52 12.14
N GLU A 385 17.73 -53.85 11.14
CA GLU A 385 18.37 -54.50 9.99
C GLU A 385 19.52 -55.41 10.43
N ALA A 386 20.37 -54.94 11.35
CA ALA A 386 21.45 -55.73 11.92
C ALA A 386 20.94 -56.94 12.74
N GLN A 387 19.86 -56.78 13.49
CA GLN A 387 19.21 -57.89 14.22
C GLN A 387 18.63 -58.94 13.27
N ILE A 388 17.97 -58.51 12.19
CA ILE A 388 17.44 -59.41 11.16
C ILE A 388 18.57 -60.21 10.52
N ALA A 389 19.69 -59.56 10.18
CA ALA A 389 20.86 -60.22 9.60
C ALA A 389 21.50 -61.23 10.57
N ARG A 390 21.55 -60.94 11.88
CA ARG A 390 22.00 -61.90 12.90
C ARG A 390 21.08 -63.11 12.98
N SER A 391 19.77 -62.90 13.08
CA SER A 391 18.77 -63.98 13.14
C SER A 391 18.81 -64.87 11.88
N GLN A 392 19.11 -64.30 10.70
CA GLN A 392 19.34 -65.08 9.48
C GLN A 392 20.53 -66.04 9.60
N ARG A 393 21.65 -65.59 10.17
CA ARG A 393 22.83 -66.44 10.38
C ARG A 393 22.55 -67.53 11.41
N SER A 394 21.94 -67.17 12.54
CA SER A 394 21.56 -68.14 13.58
C SER A 394 20.59 -69.20 13.06
N GLU A 395 19.62 -68.84 12.20
CA GLU A 395 18.75 -69.84 11.56
C GLU A 395 19.57 -70.82 10.69
N GLN A 396 20.56 -70.33 9.94
CA GLN A 396 21.41 -71.18 9.10
C GLN A 396 22.26 -72.13 9.96
N GLU A 397 22.85 -71.62 11.04
CA GLU A 397 23.64 -72.42 11.99
C GLU A 397 22.80 -73.54 12.62
N SER A 398 21.59 -73.23 13.12
CA SER A 398 20.68 -74.25 13.66
C SER A 398 20.36 -75.34 12.65
N ARG A 399 20.18 -75.00 11.36
CA ARG A 399 19.94 -75.99 10.31
C ARG A 399 21.15 -76.89 10.07
N VAL A 400 22.37 -76.33 10.06
CA VAL A 400 23.60 -77.11 9.93
C VAL A 400 23.76 -78.11 11.08
N LEU A 401 23.31 -77.73 12.28
CA LEU A 401 23.34 -78.58 13.48
C LEU A 401 22.17 -79.58 13.57
N GLY A 402 21.22 -79.58 12.63
CA GLY A 402 20.02 -80.42 12.69
C GLY A 402 18.98 -79.98 13.74
N ASP A 403 19.09 -78.76 14.28
CA ASP A 403 18.13 -78.20 15.24
C ASP A 403 16.97 -77.46 14.53
N ASP A 404 15.99 -78.25 14.11
CA ASP A 404 14.77 -77.74 13.48
C ASP A 404 13.94 -76.80 14.39
N ARG A 405 14.00 -77.00 15.71
CA ARG A 405 13.26 -76.16 16.66
C ARG A 405 13.89 -74.77 16.73
N GLY A 406 15.22 -74.69 16.83
CA GLY A 406 15.99 -73.45 16.76
C GLY A 406 15.76 -72.71 15.44
N ALA A 407 15.83 -73.41 14.30
CA ALA A 407 15.58 -72.81 13.00
C ALA A 407 14.16 -72.21 12.87
N ARG A 408 13.13 -72.89 13.41
CA ARG A 408 11.75 -72.36 13.44
C ARG A 408 11.60 -71.16 14.37
N ALA A 409 12.29 -71.16 15.52
CA ALA A 409 12.27 -70.05 16.47
C ALA A 409 12.89 -68.78 15.85
N GLU A 410 14.06 -68.89 15.22
CA GLU A 410 14.71 -67.77 14.54
C GLU A 410 13.86 -67.18 13.41
N ARG A 411 13.19 -68.04 12.63
CA ARG A 411 12.26 -67.57 11.60
C ARG A 411 11.10 -66.75 12.16
N ARG A 412 10.54 -67.16 13.31
CA ARG A 412 9.46 -66.42 14.00
C ARG A 412 9.97 -65.08 14.50
N LEU A 413 11.15 -65.05 15.13
CA LEU A 413 11.81 -63.81 15.57
C LEU A 413 12.02 -62.85 14.40
N ARG A 414 12.60 -63.32 13.30
CA ARG A 414 12.82 -62.52 12.09
C ARG A 414 11.53 -61.95 11.53
N SER A 415 10.44 -62.73 11.49
CA SER A 415 9.13 -62.24 11.04
C SER A 415 8.63 -61.07 11.91
N GLY A 416 8.81 -61.15 13.23
CA GLY A 416 8.52 -60.05 14.16
C GLY A 416 9.38 -58.81 13.90
N LEU A 417 10.70 -58.99 13.74
CA LEU A 417 11.64 -57.90 13.44
C LEU A 417 11.34 -57.22 12.10
N GLN A 418 10.92 -57.97 11.07
CA GLN A 418 10.55 -57.41 9.77
C GLN A 418 9.29 -56.53 9.83
N LYS A 419 8.29 -56.94 10.62
CA LYS A 419 7.10 -56.11 10.88
C LYS A 419 7.49 -54.81 11.60
N GLU A 420 8.36 -54.92 12.61
CA GLU A 420 8.87 -53.76 13.33
C GLU A 420 9.68 -52.82 12.43
N LEU A 421 10.58 -53.37 11.59
CA LEU A 421 11.35 -52.60 10.62
C LEU A 421 10.43 -51.84 9.66
N THR A 422 9.40 -52.49 9.14
CA THR A 422 8.40 -51.87 8.25
C THR A 422 7.66 -50.73 8.95
N ARG A 423 7.26 -50.94 10.21
CA ARG A 423 6.66 -49.90 11.06
C ARG A 423 7.60 -48.71 11.24
N ARG A 424 8.87 -48.94 11.57
CA ARG A 424 9.87 -47.88 11.79
C ARG A 424 10.23 -47.11 10.51
N ARG A 425 10.37 -47.79 9.38
CA ARG A 425 10.55 -47.14 8.07
C ARG A 425 9.37 -46.26 7.69
N THR A 426 8.14 -46.75 7.93
CA THR A 426 6.91 -45.98 7.70
C THR A 426 6.84 -44.75 8.63
N GLU A 427 7.20 -44.93 9.91
CA GLU A 427 7.31 -43.84 10.87
C GLU A 427 8.33 -42.78 10.43
N LEU A 428 9.51 -43.19 9.98
CA LEU A 428 10.57 -42.30 9.47
C LEU A 428 10.11 -41.51 8.26
N ALA A 429 9.51 -42.18 7.26
CA ALA A 429 8.98 -41.51 6.06
C ALA A 429 7.92 -40.46 6.44
N ARG A 430 6.98 -40.81 7.33
CA ARG A 430 5.93 -39.90 7.81
C ARG A 430 6.52 -38.68 8.53
N LYS A 431 7.47 -38.89 9.46
CA LYS A 431 8.07 -37.78 10.22
C LYS A 431 8.93 -36.88 9.34
N THR A 432 9.67 -37.45 8.38
CA THR A 432 10.45 -36.69 7.41
C THR A 432 9.56 -35.79 6.55
N ALA A 433 8.46 -36.33 6.00
CA ALA A 433 7.49 -35.54 5.24
C ALA A 433 6.84 -34.44 6.10
N ALA A 434 6.52 -34.72 7.36
CA ALA A 434 5.97 -33.73 8.28
C ALA A 434 6.97 -32.61 8.62
N LEU A 435 8.24 -32.96 8.83
CA LEU A 435 9.33 -32.00 9.06
C LEU A 435 9.50 -31.08 7.86
N GLU A 436 9.62 -31.64 6.65
CA GLU A 436 9.78 -30.86 5.41
C GLU A 436 8.57 -29.95 5.15
N LYS A 437 7.35 -30.45 5.36
CA LYS A 437 6.14 -29.62 5.28
C LYS A 437 6.19 -28.45 6.28
N LYS A 438 6.66 -28.67 7.51
CA LYS A 438 6.75 -27.62 8.54
C LYS A 438 7.86 -26.62 8.26
N ARG A 439 9.03 -27.07 7.79
CA ARG A 439 10.13 -26.19 7.34
C ARG A 439 9.66 -25.28 6.20
N ARG A 440 9.06 -25.84 5.14
CA ARG A 440 8.48 -25.05 4.03
C ARG A 440 7.45 -24.04 4.51
N ALA A 441 6.55 -24.42 5.43
CA ALA A 441 5.55 -23.50 5.96
C ALA A 441 6.17 -22.36 6.80
N ARG A 442 7.21 -22.66 7.58
CA ARG A 442 7.98 -21.66 8.33
C ARG A 442 8.70 -20.70 7.37
N ASP A 443 9.40 -21.24 6.38
CA ASP A 443 10.26 -20.46 5.47
C ASP A 443 9.43 -19.64 4.46
N ALA A 444 8.20 -20.08 4.17
CA ALA A 444 7.22 -19.33 3.38
C ALA A 444 6.45 -18.26 4.17
N GLU A 445 6.71 -18.09 5.48
CA GLU A 445 6.10 -16.99 6.24
C GLU A 445 6.66 -15.64 5.72
N PRO A 446 5.81 -14.72 5.21
CA PRO A 446 6.31 -13.54 4.51
C PRO A 446 7.27 -12.67 5.33
N LEU A 447 7.00 -12.49 6.63
CA LEU A 447 7.89 -11.71 7.49
C LEU A 447 9.26 -12.38 7.70
N ARG A 448 9.33 -13.72 7.71
CA ARG A 448 10.62 -14.43 7.76
C ARG A 448 11.36 -14.31 6.42
N THR A 449 10.66 -14.39 5.30
CA THR A 449 11.23 -14.13 3.97
C THR A 449 11.84 -12.73 3.92
N TYR A 450 11.11 -11.71 4.38
CA TYR A 450 11.63 -10.33 4.48
C TYR A 450 12.72 -10.16 5.54
N GLY A 451 12.66 -10.92 6.64
CA GLY A 451 13.68 -10.90 7.68
C GLY A 451 15.00 -11.52 7.20
N ALA A 452 14.96 -12.43 6.24
CA ALA A 452 16.15 -13.01 5.62
C ALA A 452 16.68 -12.16 4.45
N GLY A 453 15.81 -11.76 3.53
CA GLY A 453 16.18 -11.07 2.30
C GLY A 453 16.20 -9.54 2.38
N GLY A 454 15.55 -8.95 3.38
CA GLY A 454 15.18 -7.54 3.40
C GLY A 454 13.82 -7.27 2.74
N ILE A 455 13.29 -6.05 2.95
CA ILE A 455 12.06 -5.57 2.29
C ILE A 455 12.36 -4.76 1.02
N LEU A 456 13.62 -4.39 0.79
CA LEU A 456 14.07 -3.63 -0.36
C LEU A 456 15.30 -4.31 -0.97
N ASN A 457 15.09 -4.95 -2.12
CA ASN A 457 16.10 -5.68 -2.90
C ASN A 457 16.45 -4.99 -4.23
N LEU A 458 15.80 -3.86 -4.57
CA LEU A 458 16.14 -3.09 -5.76
C LEU A 458 17.40 -2.21 -5.50
N PRO A 459 18.39 -2.19 -6.40
CA PRO A 459 19.57 -1.33 -6.25
C PRO A 459 19.21 0.17 -6.23
N GLN A 460 19.99 0.96 -5.50
CA GLN A 460 19.76 2.39 -5.35
C GLN A 460 19.83 3.10 -6.70
N GLU A 461 20.83 2.72 -7.50
CA GLU A 461 21.13 3.29 -8.81
C GLU A 461 19.95 3.12 -9.76
N VAL A 462 19.26 1.97 -9.69
CA VAL A 462 18.08 1.68 -10.51
C VAL A 462 16.91 2.59 -10.11
N VAL A 463 16.66 2.74 -8.81
CA VAL A 463 15.60 3.64 -8.31
C VAL A 463 15.90 5.08 -8.68
N GLU A 464 17.14 5.53 -8.49
CA GLU A 464 17.57 6.88 -8.86
C GLU A 464 17.48 7.15 -10.36
N ALA A 465 17.90 6.20 -11.21
CA ALA A 465 17.83 6.36 -12.65
C ALA A 465 16.39 6.45 -13.16
N LEU A 466 15.50 5.59 -12.65
CA LEU A 466 14.09 5.59 -13.03
C LEU A 466 13.36 6.83 -12.50
N THR A 467 13.62 7.23 -11.26
CA THR A 467 13.02 8.44 -10.70
C THR A 467 13.57 9.72 -11.33
N GLY A 468 14.87 9.74 -11.66
CA GLY A 468 15.50 10.81 -12.43
C GLY A 468 14.97 10.91 -13.87
N ALA A 469 14.49 9.80 -14.44
CA ALA A 469 13.79 9.78 -15.72
C ALA A 469 12.31 10.22 -15.63
N GLY A 470 11.87 10.72 -14.47
CA GLY A 470 10.52 11.25 -14.26
C GLY A 470 9.50 10.24 -13.74
N LEU A 471 9.90 9.01 -13.41
CA LEU A 471 8.99 8.02 -12.85
C LEU A 471 8.82 8.23 -11.33
N ARG A 472 7.62 7.97 -10.83
CA ARG A 472 7.38 7.86 -9.39
C ARG A 472 7.61 6.42 -8.96
N TRP A 473 8.19 6.25 -7.78
CA TRP A 473 8.54 4.95 -7.23
C TRP A 473 7.53 4.50 -6.17
N GLY A 474 7.07 3.25 -6.24
CA GLY A 474 6.07 2.69 -5.33
C GLY A 474 6.52 2.58 -3.87
N GLY A 475 7.83 2.64 -3.60
CA GLY A 475 8.34 2.79 -2.23
C GLY A 475 7.88 4.09 -1.54
N ASN A 476 7.58 5.13 -2.32
CA ASN A 476 7.12 6.43 -1.82
C ASN A 476 5.61 6.50 -1.58
N TRP A 477 4.84 5.48 -1.95
CA TRP A 477 3.40 5.47 -1.75
C TRP A 477 3.01 5.52 -0.27
N LYS A 478 1.84 6.06 0.03
CA LYS A 478 1.24 5.96 1.37
C LYS A 478 0.55 4.60 1.51
N GLY A 479 0.83 3.89 2.60
CA GLY A 479 0.25 2.57 2.86
C GLY A 479 0.97 1.43 2.13
N ALA A 480 0.29 0.76 1.20
CA ALA A 480 0.84 -0.39 0.50
C ALA A 480 2.15 -0.03 -0.20
N LYS A 481 3.18 -0.87 -0.01
CA LYS A 481 4.50 -0.68 -0.63
C LYS A 481 4.69 -1.69 -1.73
N ASP A 482 5.03 -1.17 -2.90
CA ASP A 482 5.43 -1.93 -4.05
C ASP A 482 6.78 -1.38 -4.51
N PHE A 483 7.86 -1.96 -3.98
CA PHE A 483 9.21 -1.41 -4.19
C PHE A 483 9.74 -1.64 -5.60
N MET A 484 9.07 -2.46 -6.39
CA MET A 484 9.42 -2.75 -7.76
C MET A 484 8.58 -2.00 -8.79
N HIS A 485 7.55 -1.29 -8.33
CA HIS A 485 6.64 -0.57 -9.18
C HIS A 485 7.11 0.86 -9.44
N PHE A 486 7.01 1.27 -10.70
CA PHE A 486 7.22 2.64 -11.15
C PHE A 486 6.10 3.08 -12.08
N ASP A 487 5.68 4.33 -11.99
CA ASP A 487 4.65 4.90 -12.86
C ASP A 487 4.94 6.36 -13.23
N LEU A 488 4.36 6.83 -14.34
CA LEU A 488 4.44 8.23 -14.80
C LEU A 488 3.65 9.20 -13.90
#